data_AF-A0A4S2LV12-F1
#
_entry.id   AF-A0A4S2LV12-F1
#
_cell.length_a   1.000
_cell.length_b   1.000
_cell.length_c   1.000
_cell.angle_alpha   90.00
_cell.angle_beta   90.00
_cell.angle_gamma   90.00
#
_symmetry.space_group_name_H-M   'P 1'
#
loop_
_entity.id
_entity.type
_entity.pdbx_description
1 polymer ?
#
loop_
_entity_poly.entity_id
_entity_poly.type
_entity_poly.pdbx_seq_one_letter_code
_entity_poly.pdbx_strand_id
1 'polypeptide(L)'
;MNRFVDAQSVTGYWTKLGIPDPETVLKKLGFPCQGQLDLKKLTEELESYMAINDSTDTIAVAAMLTLLNEWRLARSTITTLMEEKAHLYDEAERLKLSLNASQQAETIALERKYKHDLETNREQSLAEQNALREHFAQQMETMRRALGKVITDKSHLEEALDQEKRKTEDLCSKLSASQTQLKEMESRTTGNEMKMFQLNRQNEKLEDDLKNMSMFKVEYERFNKLKEQLERASENALLLNTQDNQLTAINKKLLVEKQQLEEKFKERENRMVEQQKGSATKDLELRESQNLNKQLMKIIGSLEKNLELQNKEIYVHQENSVHLRAELLKIKLENENLEKQTNQLQSQCRQLEYELNQRSDLTEIGVATRSPDSNIKSPNDPSMETKLLADQLKQTLVERRCLLEYQSDLETTLKIQAKQLETLQRGLENQEHETKGTRSKEQASDNRYKAPLSLQSTFSVETDASNQHPIAKTRKTIGAKALALHTTRTNEYLLGP
;
A
#
# COMPACT_ATOMS: atom_id res chain seq x y z
N MET A 1 -72.74 27.15 63.84
CA MET A 1 -72.06 26.88 65.13
C MET A 1 -71.57 28.21 65.70
N ASN A 2 -71.98 28.79 66.84
CA ASN A 2 -73.00 28.50 67.85
C ASN A 2 -73.84 29.79 68.03
N ARG A 3 -75.17 29.68 67.89
CA ARG A 3 -76.14 30.73 68.23
C ARG A 3 -76.36 30.80 69.75
N PHE A 4 -76.02 29.72 70.42
CA PHE A 4 -76.27 29.47 71.82
C PHE A 4 -74.97 29.35 72.62
N VAL A 5 -74.93 29.97 73.78
CA VAL A 5 -73.80 29.92 74.72
C VAL A 5 -74.31 29.59 76.09
N ASP A 6 -73.51 28.88 76.87
CA ASP A 6 -73.84 28.62 78.26
C ASP A 6 -73.95 29.93 79.08
N ALA A 7 -75.09 30.12 79.74
CA ALA A 7 -75.43 31.33 80.46
C ALA A 7 -74.45 31.63 81.60
N GLN A 8 -74.03 30.59 82.32
CA GLN A 8 -73.10 30.71 83.45
C GLN A 8 -71.70 31.13 82.99
N SER A 9 -71.28 30.65 81.83
CA SER A 9 -70.01 31.03 81.21
C SER A 9 -70.01 32.50 80.78
N VAL A 10 -71.12 33.00 80.22
CA VAL A 10 -71.28 34.40 79.80
C VAL A 10 -71.34 35.33 81.02
N THR A 11 -72.18 35.03 82.01
CA THR A 11 -72.29 35.85 83.23
C THR A 11 -70.98 35.83 84.02
N GLY A 12 -70.34 34.67 84.16
CA GLY A 12 -69.04 34.55 84.81
C GLY A 12 -67.93 35.33 84.10
N TYR A 13 -67.96 35.41 82.77
CA TYR A 13 -67.02 36.23 82.00
C TYR A 13 -67.28 37.73 82.18
N TRP A 14 -68.54 38.16 82.12
CA TRP A 14 -68.91 39.56 82.34
C TRP A 14 -68.61 40.05 83.75
N THR A 15 -68.86 39.23 84.76
CA THR A 15 -68.48 39.53 86.15
C THR A 15 -66.97 39.69 86.29
N LYS A 16 -66.16 38.83 85.64
CA LYS A 16 -64.69 38.95 85.63
C LYS A 16 -64.19 40.22 84.92
N LEU A 17 -64.94 40.72 83.94
CA LEU A 17 -64.66 41.97 83.25
C LEU A 17 -65.21 43.21 83.98
N GLY A 18 -65.80 43.04 85.16
CA GLY A 18 -66.24 44.14 86.02
C GLY A 18 -67.61 44.71 85.68
N ILE A 19 -68.45 44.00 84.91
CA ILE A 19 -69.84 44.40 84.67
C ILE A 19 -70.65 44.21 85.97
N PRO A 20 -71.35 45.24 86.47
CA PRO A 20 -72.10 45.13 87.71
C PRO A 20 -73.39 44.33 87.51
N ASP A 21 -73.55 43.31 88.36
CA ASP A 21 -74.73 42.42 88.49
C ASP A 21 -75.36 41.94 87.16
N PRO A 22 -74.60 41.20 86.33
CA PRO A 22 -75.05 40.79 85.01
C PRO A 22 -76.23 39.82 85.04
N GLU A 23 -76.39 39.06 86.12
CA GLU A 23 -77.50 38.11 86.28
C GLU A 23 -78.84 38.82 86.47
N THR A 24 -78.87 39.92 87.22
CA THR A 24 -80.10 40.71 87.41
C THR A 24 -80.57 41.35 86.12
N VAL A 25 -79.65 41.83 85.28
CA VAL A 25 -79.97 42.36 83.95
C VAL A 25 -80.56 41.27 83.05
N LEU A 26 -79.95 40.07 83.02
CA LEU A 26 -80.49 38.94 82.25
C LEU A 26 -81.88 38.49 82.72
N LYS A 27 -82.11 38.43 84.05
CA LYS A 27 -83.45 38.11 84.61
C LYS A 27 -84.50 39.14 84.20
N LYS A 28 -84.17 40.44 84.25
CA LYS A 28 -85.07 41.53 83.84
C LYS A 28 -85.48 41.44 82.37
N LEU A 29 -84.57 40.97 81.51
CA LEU A 29 -84.81 40.74 80.08
C LEU A 29 -85.44 39.38 79.78
N GLY A 30 -85.80 38.60 80.80
CA GLY A 30 -86.45 37.29 80.64
C GLY A 30 -85.53 36.19 80.11
N PHE A 31 -84.21 36.38 80.19
CA PHE A 31 -83.24 35.34 79.82
C PHE A 31 -82.95 34.41 80.99
N PRO A 32 -82.76 33.10 80.73
CA PRO A 32 -82.43 32.15 81.78
C PRO A 32 -81.00 32.37 82.30
N CYS A 33 -80.81 32.35 83.62
CA CYS A 33 -79.48 32.43 84.25
C CYS A 33 -78.71 31.11 84.22
N GLN A 34 -79.34 30.03 83.75
CA GLN A 34 -78.76 28.70 83.63
C GLN A 34 -79.25 28.06 82.32
N GLY A 35 -78.37 27.37 81.60
CA GLY A 35 -78.68 26.77 80.29
C GLY A 35 -78.15 27.60 79.12
N GLN A 36 -78.80 27.51 77.96
CA GLN A 36 -78.32 28.13 76.73
C GLN A 36 -78.94 29.51 76.46
N LEU A 37 -78.12 30.52 76.24
CA LEU A 37 -78.48 31.88 75.80
C LEU A 37 -78.35 32.02 74.29
N ASP A 38 -79.41 32.43 73.60
CA ASP A 38 -79.32 32.89 72.20
C ASP A 38 -78.72 34.30 72.20
N LEU A 39 -77.46 34.42 71.76
CA LEU A 39 -76.74 35.69 71.75
C LEU A 39 -77.38 36.72 70.84
N LYS A 40 -77.96 36.30 69.71
CA LYS A 40 -78.57 37.23 68.77
C LYS A 40 -79.79 37.88 69.40
N LYS A 41 -80.64 37.05 70.01
CA LYS A 41 -81.82 37.51 70.73
C LYS A 41 -81.44 38.37 71.93
N LEU A 42 -80.37 38.01 72.65
CA LEU A 42 -79.86 38.76 73.78
C LEU A 42 -79.36 40.15 73.37
N THR A 43 -78.60 40.26 72.27
CA THR A 43 -78.17 41.55 71.74
C THR A 43 -79.36 42.42 71.33
N GLU A 44 -80.35 41.87 70.62
CA GLU A 44 -81.56 42.60 70.21
C GLU A 44 -82.36 43.13 71.41
N GLU A 45 -82.52 42.33 72.46
CA GLU A 45 -83.22 42.72 73.69
C GLU A 45 -82.43 43.73 74.53
N LEU A 46 -81.10 43.62 74.61
CA LEU A 46 -80.24 44.60 75.27
C LEU A 46 -80.25 45.95 74.52
N GLU A 47 -80.22 45.94 73.18
CA GLU A 47 -80.33 47.15 72.34
C GLU A 47 -81.70 47.83 72.52
N SER A 48 -82.78 47.05 72.52
CA SER A 48 -84.14 47.53 72.80
C SER A 48 -84.26 48.11 74.21
N TYR A 49 -83.68 47.45 75.21
CA TYR A 49 -83.67 47.91 76.60
C TYR A 49 -82.90 49.22 76.79
N MET A 50 -81.75 49.38 76.11
CA MET A 50 -81.01 50.67 76.10
C MET A 50 -81.81 51.81 75.46
N ALA A 51 -82.60 51.51 74.42
CA ALA A 51 -83.34 52.55 73.70
C ALA A 51 -84.54 53.10 74.50
N ILE A 52 -85.02 52.38 75.52
CA ILE A 52 -86.28 52.67 76.22
C ILE A 52 -86.06 53.14 77.67
N ASN A 53 -84.94 52.82 78.32
CA ASN A 53 -84.72 53.06 79.76
C ASN A 53 -83.57 54.02 80.09
N ASP A 54 -83.84 55.02 80.96
CA ASP A 54 -82.85 55.91 81.61
C ASP A 54 -82.43 55.41 83.02
N SER A 55 -82.40 54.08 83.24
CA SER A 55 -82.22 53.50 84.58
C SER A 55 -80.75 53.39 85.03
N THR A 56 -80.53 53.05 86.31
CA THR A 56 -79.21 52.73 86.89
C THR A 56 -78.46 51.57 86.21
N ASP A 57 -79.15 50.77 85.38
CA ASP A 57 -78.57 49.59 84.72
C ASP A 57 -77.91 49.94 83.37
N THR A 58 -78.05 51.18 82.87
CA THR A 58 -77.58 51.61 81.54
C THR A 58 -76.08 51.39 81.33
N ILE A 59 -75.27 51.56 82.37
CA ILE A 59 -73.81 51.31 82.31
C ILE A 59 -73.51 49.82 82.12
N ALA A 60 -74.22 48.94 82.83
CA ALA A 60 -74.05 47.50 82.73
C ALA A 60 -74.46 46.98 81.35
N VAL A 61 -75.61 47.46 80.85
CA VAL A 61 -76.16 47.08 79.54
C VAL A 61 -75.24 47.56 78.40
N ALA A 62 -74.75 48.80 78.47
CA ALA A 62 -73.81 49.33 77.47
C ALA A 62 -72.49 48.54 77.43
N ALA A 63 -71.96 48.16 78.60
CA ALA A 63 -70.75 47.33 78.70
C ALA A 63 -70.98 45.92 78.14
N MET A 64 -72.13 45.29 78.42
CA MET A 64 -72.49 43.98 77.85
C MET A 64 -72.59 44.05 76.32
N LEU A 65 -73.26 45.06 75.77
CA LEU A 65 -73.39 45.23 74.32
C LEU A 65 -72.05 45.49 73.63
N THR A 66 -71.17 46.26 74.27
CA THR A 66 -69.81 46.51 73.75
C THR A 66 -69.03 45.20 73.64
N LEU A 67 -69.00 44.40 74.70
CA LEU A 67 -68.31 43.10 74.70
C LEU A 67 -68.94 42.09 73.73
N LEU A 68 -70.27 42.06 73.61
CA LEU A 68 -70.94 41.19 72.63
C LEU A 68 -70.59 41.58 71.20
N ASN A 69 -70.48 42.88 70.91
CA ASN A 69 -70.07 43.38 69.60
C ASN A 69 -68.61 43.07 69.29
N GLU A 70 -67.69 43.28 70.24
CA GLU A 70 -66.29 42.90 70.10
C GLU A 70 -66.13 41.40 69.88
N TRP A 71 -66.87 40.58 70.62
CA TRP A 71 -66.82 39.13 70.45
C TRP A 71 -67.35 38.68 69.09
N ARG A 72 -68.44 39.30 68.60
CA ARG A 72 -68.97 39.06 67.26
C ARG A 72 -67.94 39.43 66.19
N LEU A 73 -67.28 40.57 66.33
CA LEU A 73 -66.23 41.03 65.40
C LEU A 73 -65.05 40.07 65.40
N ALA A 74 -64.50 39.72 66.58
CA ALA A 74 -63.39 38.78 66.72
C ALA A 74 -63.71 37.43 66.10
N ARG A 75 -64.93 36.93 66.27
CA ARG A 75 -65.38 35.67 65.66
C ARG A 75 -65.47 35.77 64.14
N SER A 76 -66.01 36.86 63.60
CA SER A 76 -66.03 37.10 62.15
C SER A 76 -64.60 37.07 61.59
N THR A 77 -63.66 37.76 62.23
CA THR A 77 -62.25 37.77 61.84
C THR A 77 -61.63 36.38 61.91
N ILE A 78 -61.89 35.60 62.97
CA ILE A 78 -61.39 34.23 63.09
C ILE A 78 -61.94 33.34 61.96
N THR A 79 -63.21 33.48 61.59
CA THR A 79 -63.80 32.73 60.48
C THR A 79 -63.11 33.07 59.15
N THR A 80 -62.91 34.36 58.85
CA THR A 80 -62.18 34.78 57.65
C THR A 80 -60.74 34.26 57.64
N LEU A 81 -60.02 34.35 58.76
CA LEU A 81 -58.66 33.81 58.87
C LEU A 81 -58.61 32.29 58.69
N MET A 82 -59.63 31.56 59.15
CA MET A 82 -59.73 30.13 58.93
C MET A 82 -59.95 29.78 57.45
N GLU A 83 -60.78 30.56 56.75
CA GLU A 83 -61.03 30.41 55.31
C GLU A 83 -59.77 30.73 54.50
N GLU A 84 -59.07 31.82 54.82
CA GLU A 84 -57.79 32.19 54.20
C GLU A 84 -56.72 31.13 54.45
N LYS A 85 -56.64 30.60 55.68
CA LYS A 85 -55.73 29.49 56.00
C LYS A 85 -56.03 28.29 55.10
N ALA A 86 -57.29 27.87 54.97
CA ALA A 86 -57.66 26.75 54.10
C ALA A 86 -57.28 27.00 52.64
N HIS A 87 -57.56 28.21 52.11
CA HIS A 87 -57.18 28.61 50.77
C HIS A 87 -55.65 28.53 50.56
N LEU A 88 -54.86 29.02 51.51
CA LEU A 88 -53.39 28.98 51.42
C LEU A 88 -52.84 27.55 51.45
N TYR A 89 -53.46 26.64 52.21
CA TYR A 89 -53.08 25.22 52.18
C TYR A 89 -53.37 24.58 50.81
N ASP A 90 -54.53 24.85 50.23
CA ASP A 90 -54.89 24.34 48.90
C ASP A 90 -53.96 24.89 47.82
N GLU A 91 -53.62 26.18 47.89
CA GLU A 91 -52.66 26.80 46.97
C GLU A 91 -51.25 26.24 47.11
N ALA A 92 -50.78 26.01 48.34
CA ALA A 92 -49.48 25.41 48.60
C ALA A 92 -49.37 23.98 48.03
N GLU A 93 -50.40 23.14 48.21
CA GLU A 93 -50.42 21.79 47.61
C GLU A 93 -50.50 21.85 46.09
N ARG A 94 -51.26 22.79 45.51
CA ARG A 94 -51.28 23.00 44.05
C ARG A 94 -49.90 23.38 43.51
N LEU A 95 -49.20 24.32 44.15
CA LEU A 95 -47.86 24.74 43.74
C LEU A 95 -46.84 23.61 43.87
N LYS A 96 -46.92 22.81 44.93
CA LYS A 96 -46.07 21.63 45.13
C LYS A 96 -46.28 20.58 44.03
N LEU A 97 -47.52 20.28 43.66
CA LEU A 97 -47.81 19.39 42.54
C LEU A 97 -47.29 19.94 41.21
N SER A 98 -47.45 21.25 40.97
CA SER A 98 -46.93 21.92 39.77
C SER A 98 -45.40 21.87 39.70
N LEU A 99 -44.72 22.10 40.82
CA LEU A 99 -43.26 22.04 40.90
C LEU A 99 -42.75 20.62 40.61
N ASN A 100 -43.36 19.61 41.24
CA ASN A 100 -43.02 18.21 41.00
C ASN A 100 -43.22 17.81 39.53
N ALA A 101 -44.32 18.23 38.91
CA ALA A 101 -44.59 17.97 37.50
C ALA A 101 -43.55 18.65 36.59
N SER A 102 -43.16 19.88 36.89
CA SER A 102 -42.14 20.62 36.14
C SER A 102 -40.77 19.94 36.25
N GLN A 103 -40.36 19.56 37.46
CA GLN A 103 -39.09 18.85 37.68
C GLN A 103 -39.06 17.51 36.95
N GLN A 104 -40.16 16.74 37.03
CA GLN A 104 -40.27 15.47 36.32
C GLN A 104 -40.20 15.65 34.79
N ALA A 105 -40.85 16.68 34.24
CA ALA A 105 -40.79 17.00 32.82
C ALA A 105 -39.36 17.38 32.37
N GLU A 106 -38.65 18.16 33.18
CA GLU A 106 -37.26 18.54 32.93
C GLU A 106 -36.32 17.32 32.98
N THR A 107 -36.47 16.44 33.98
CA THR A 107 -35.70 15.19 34.06
C THR A 107 -35.93 14.32 32.83
N ILE A 108 -37.20 14.12 32.42
CA ILE A 108 -37.53 13.33 31.22
C ILE A 108 -36.92 13.96 29.95
N ALA A 109 -36.93 15.29 29.84
CA ALA A 109 -36.34 15.98 28.70
C ALA A 109 -34.81 15.80 28.65
N LEU A 110 -34.12 15.90 29.80
CA LEU A 110 -32.69 15.66 29.91
C LEU A 110 -32.32 14.21 29.62
N GLU A 111 -33.07 13.23 30.13
CA GLU A 111 -32.86 11.81 29.83
C GLU A 111 -33.01 11.51 28.34
N ARG A 112 -34.03 12.09 27.69
CA ARG A 112 -34.22 11.94 26.24
C ARG A 112 -33.06 12.54 25.44
N LYS A 113 -32.60 13.73 25.83
CA LYS A 113 -31.45 14.38 25.19
C LYS A 113 -30.18 13.54 25.36
N TYR A 114 -29.90 13.10 26.58
CA TYR A 114 -28.73 12.26 26.87
C TYR A 114 -28.77 10.94 26.10
N LYS A 115 -29.93 10.28 26.02
CA LYS A 115 -30.09 9.07 25.22
C LYS A 115 -29.83 9.31 23.74
N HIS A 116 -30.33 10.43 23.20
CA HIS A 116 -30.11 10.80 21.79
C HIS A 116 -28.62 11.09 21.51
N ASP A 117 -27.95 11.81 22.40
CA ASP A 117 -26.52 12.12 22.28
C ASP A 117 -25.66 10.83 22.36
N LEU A 118 -26.01 9.89 23.26
CA LEU A 118 -25.35 8.58 23.35
C LEU A 118 -25.52 7.75 22.07
N GLU A 119 -26.73 7.73 21.50
CA GLU A 119 -27.02 6.97 20.29
C GLU A 119 -26.29 7.57 19.08
N THR A 120 -26.28 8.91 18.97
CA THR A 120 -25.53 9.63 17.91
C THR A 120 -24.03 9.39 18.03
N ASN A 121 -23.47 9.44 19.24
CA ASN A 121 -22.04 9.17 19.46
C ASN A 121 -21.68 7.71 19.12
N ARG A 122 -22.56 6.75 19.47
CA ARG A 122 -22.39 5.35 19.10
C ARG A 122 -22.41 5.15 17.58
N GLU A 123 -23.33 5.80 16.87
CA GLU A 123 -23.40 5.77 15.41
C GLU A 123 -22.15 6.38 14.76
N GLN A 124 -21.68 7.53 15.26
CA GLN A 124 -20.44 8.17 14.79
C GLN A 124 -19.22 7.28 15.02
N SER A 125 -19.08 6.71 16.22
CA SER A 125 -17.98 5.80 16.56
C SER A 125 -17.98 4.55 15.67
N LEU A 126 -19.15 3.99 15.37
CA LEU A 126 -19.29 2.86 14.45
C LEU A 126 -18.94 3.25 13.01
N ALA A 127 -19.39 4.43 12.55
CA ALA A 127 -19.07 4.94 11.22
C ALA A 127 -17.55 5.17 11.05
N GLU A 128 -16.89 5.77 12.05
CA GLU A 128 -15.44 5.97 12.07
C GLU A 128 -14.69 4.64 12.06
N GLN A 129 -15.10 3.68 12.90
CA GLN A 129 -14.48 2.36 12.92
C GLN A 129 -14.64 1.63 11.58
N ASN A 130 -15.81 1.72 10.95
CA ASN A 130 -16.07 1.11 9.64
C ASN A 130 -15.24 1.78 8.53
N ALA A 131 -15.16 3.12 8.53
CA ALA A 131 -14.33 3.86 7.59
C ALA A 131 -12.84 3.47 7.71
N LEU A 132 -12.34 3.32 8.95
CA LEU A 132 -10.96 2.89 9.19
C LEU A 132 -10.71 1.46 8.69
N ARG A 133 -11.65 0.52 8.95
CA ARG A 133 -11.58 -0.85 8.43
C ARG A 133 -11.57 -0.88 6.91
N GLU A 134 -12.41 -0.08 6.27
CA GLU A 134 -12.48 0.00 4.81
C GLU A 134 -11.20 0.59 4.21
N HIS A 135 -10.65 1.65 4.80
CA HIS A 135 -9.38 2.24 4.39
C HIS A 135 -8.25 1.20 4.43
N PHE A 136 -8.10 0.46 5.53
CA PHE A 136 -7.09 -0.61 5.62
C PHE A 136 -7.34 -1.75 4.65
N ALA A 137 -8.60 -2.14 4.41
CA ALA A 137 -8.93 -3.16 3.42
C ALA A 137 -8.52 -2.73 2.00
N GLN A 138 -8.77 -1.47 1.63
CA GLN A 138 -8.36 -0.91 0.34
C GLN A 138 -6.83 -0.83 0.20
N GLN A 139 -6.12 -0.45 1.28
CA GLN A 139 -4.66 -0.41 1.30
C GLN A 139 -4.06 -1.82 1.12
N MET A 140 -4.57 -2.80 1.87
CA MET A 140 -4.13 -4.19 1.77
C MET A 140 -4.40 -4.79 0.39
N GLU A 141 -5.55 -4.46 -0.21
CA GLU A 141 -5.90 -4.91 -1.55
C GLU A 141 -5.00 -4.25 -2.62
N THR A 142 -4.66 -2.97 -2.46
CA THR A 142 -3.71 -2.28 -3.35
C THR A 142 -2.32 -2.91 -3.27
N MET A 143 -1.84 -3.20 -2.05
CA MET A 143 -0.57 -3.89 -1.84
C MET A 143 -0.59 -5.31 -2.42
N ARG A 144 -1.69 -6.05 -2.25
CA ARG A 144 -1.87 -7.38 -2.84
C ARG A 144 -1.77 -7.35 -4.36
N ARG A 145 -2.42 -6.38 -5.02
CA ARG A 145 -2.33 -6.22 -6.48
C ARG A 145 -0.91 -5.85 -6.93
N ALA A 146 -0.25 -4.94 -6.20
CA ALA A 146 1.14 -4.57 -6.49
C ALA A 146 2.08 -5.78 -6.38
N LEU A 147 1.94 -6.58 -5.31
CA LEU A 147 2.69 -7.82 -5.12
C LEU A 147 2.40 -8.82 -6.25
N GLY A 148 1.13 -8.98 -6.63
CA GLY A 148 0.72 -9.83 -7.75
C GLY A 148 1.44 -9.44 -9.05
N LYS A 149 1.53 -8.14 -9.35
CA LYS A 149 2.27 -7.63 -10.50
C LYS A 149 3.77 -7.94 -10.42
N VAL A 150 4.39 -7.75 -9.26
CA VAL A 150 5.81 -8.06 -9.05
C VAL A 150 6.08 -9.56 -9.25
N ILE A 151 5.18 -10.43 -8.79
CA ILE A 151 5.28 -11.88 -8.99
C ILE A 151 5.20 -12.23 -10.48
N THR A 152 4.26 -11.64 -11.22
CA THR A 152 4.16 -11.88 -12.68
C THR A 152 5.39 -11.37 -13.41
N ASP A 153 5.87 -10.16 -13.08
CA ASP A 153 7.05 -9.57 -13.70
C ASP A 153 8.31 -10.42 -13.42
N LYS A 154 8.46 -10.93 -12.18
CA LYS A 154 9.52 -11.87 -11.82
C LYS A 154 9.45 -13.15 -12.66
N SER A 155 8.27 -13.75 -12.81
CA SER A 155 8.11 -14.96 -13.63
C SER A 155 8.52 -14.71 -15.09
N HIS A 156 8.17 -13.56 -15.66
CA HIS A 156 8.57 -13.19 -17.01
C HIS A 156 10.09 -12.99 -17.14
N LEU A 157 10.72 -12.36 -16.15
CA LEU A 157 12.17 -12.16 -16.12
C LEU A 157 12.92 -13.49 -15.96
N GLU A 158 12.44 -14.41 -15.14
CA GLU A 158 13.00 -15.76 -15.00
C GLU A 158 12.92 -16.53 -16.33
N GLU A 159 11.79 -16.46 -17.03
CA GLU A 159 11.65 -17.08 -18.34
C GLU A 159 12.59 -16.46 -19.39
N ALA A 160 12.72 -15.13 -19.41
CA ALA A 160 13.65 -14.43 -20.30
C ALA A 160 15.11 -14.81 -20.00
N LEU A 161 15.47 -14.92 -18.72
CA LEU A 161 16.80 -15.34 -18.28
C LEU A 161 17.11 -16.77 -18.75
N ASP A 162 16.16 -17.69 -18.63
CA ASP A 162 16.33 -19.06 -19.09
C ASP A 162 16.45 -19.16 -20.62
N GLN A 163 15.75 -18.31 -21.37
CA GLN A 163 15.93 -18.20 -22.81
C GLN A 163 17.35 -17.72 -23.17
N GLU A 164 17.87 -16.70 -22.48
CA GLU A 164 19.22 -16.20 -22.72
C GLU A 164 20.31 -17.21 -22.32
N LYS A 165 20.12 -17.96 -21.23
CA LYS A 165 21.02 -19.08 -20.88
C LYS A 165 21.11 -20.09 -22.00
N ARG A 166 19.96 -20.54 -22.55
CA ARG A 166 19.92 -21.49 -23.67
C ARG A 166 20.63 -20.94 -24.91
N LYS A 167 20.43 -19.66 -25.26
CA LYS A 167 21.14 -19.03 -26.38
C LYS A 167 22.65 -19.00 -26.14
N THR A 168 23.06 -18.69 -24.93
CA THR A 168 24.48 -18.65 -24.54
C THR A 168 25.12 -20.04 -24.64
N GLU A 169 24.43 -21.09 -24.16
CA GLU A 169 24.88 -22.48 -24.27
C GLU A 169 25.03 -22.94 -25.72
N ASP A 170 24.10 -22.56 -26.60
CA ASP A 170 24.17 -22.84 -28.05
C ASP A 170 25.37 -22.12 -28.70
N LEU A 171 25.59 -20.84 -28.37
CA LEU A 171 26.75 -20.08 -28.85
C LEU A 171 28.07 -20.68 -28.36
N CYS A 172 28.16 -21.08 -27.09
CA CYS A 172 29.33 -21.77 -26.54
C CYS A 172 29.61 -23.10 -27.28
N SER A 173 28.56 -23.85 -27.60
CA SER A 173 28.66 -25.10 -28.36
C SER A 173 29.17 -24.84 -29.79
N LYS A 174 28.64 -23.82 -30.47
CA LYS A 174 29.11 -23.37 -31.79
C LYS A 174 30.57 -22.89 -31.77
N LEU A 175 30.96 -22.15 -30.73
CA LEU A 175 32.34 -21.70 -30.56
C LEU A 175 33.30 -22.88 -30.39
N SER A 176 32.93 -23.86 -29.57
CA SER A 176 33.72 -25.08 -29.37
C SER A 176 33.89 -25.88 -30.67
N ALA A 177 32.81 -26.02 -31.46
CA ALA A 177 32.87 -26.65 -32.77
C ALA A 177 33.80 -25.89 -33.73
N SER A 178 33.70 -24.57 -33.78
CA SER A 178 34.58 -23.72 -34.60
C SER A 178 36.04 -23.82 -34.17
N GLN A 179 36.31 -23.90 -32.86
CA GLN A 179 37.66 -24.04 -32.33
C GLN A 179 38.27 -25.41 -32.68
N THR A 180 37.45 -26.46 -32.72
CA THR A 180 37.86 -27.79 -33.17
C THR A 180 38.21 -27.79 -34.66
N GLN A 181 37.36 -27.17 -35.50
CA GLN A 181 37.63 -27.00 -36.93
C GLN A 181 38.91 -26.19 -37.19
N LEU A 182 39.16 -25.15 -36.40
CA LEU A 182 40.38 -24.35 -36.52
C LEU A 182 41.63 -25.19 -36.25
N LYS A 183 41.63 -26.00 -35.18
CA LYS A 183 42.74 -26.92 -34.86
C LYS A 183 42.99 -27.94 -35.97
N GLU A 184 41.93 -28.48 -36.58
CA GLU A 184 42.06 -29.37 -37.73
C GLU A 184 42.68 -28.66 -38.93
N MET A 185 42.26 -27.43 -39.23
CA MET A 185 42.86 -26.63 -40.30
C MET A 185 44.33 -26.33 -40.03
N GLU A 186 44.69 -25.93 -38.82
CA GLU A 186 46.08 -25.70 -38.41
C GLU A 186 46.95 -26.96 -38.62
N SER A 187 46.44 -28.13 -38.22
CA SER A 187 47.12 -29.42 -38.44
C SER A 187 47.27 -29.76 -39.93
N ARG A 188 46.26 -29.49 -40.76
CA ARG A 188 46.35 -29.67 -42.22
C ARG A 188 47.36 -28.71 -42.84
N THR A 189 47.38 -27.46 -42.41
CA THR A 189 48.33 -26.45 -42.90
C THR A 189 49.76 -26.84 -42.57
N THR A 190 50.05 -27.20 -41.32
CA THR A 190 51.40 -27.69 -40.93
C THR A 190 51.78 -28.97 -41.69
N GLY A 191 50.85 -29.90 -41.88
CA GLY A 191 51.08 -31.09 -42.71
C GLY A 191 51.42 -30.74 -44.17
N ASN A 192 50.73 -29.75 -44.75
CA ASN A 192 51.00 -29.27 -46.11
C ASN A 192 52.34 -28.55 -46.21
N GLU A 193 52.71 -27.72 -45.24
CA GLU A 193 54.03 -27.07 -45.16
C GLU A 193 55.16 -28.10 -45.15
N MET A 194 55.02 -29.16 -44.34
CA MET A 194 56.00 -30.24 -44.28
C MET A 194 56.11 -31.00 -45.59
N LYS A 195 54.99 -31.24 -46.27
CA LYS A 195 54.96 -31.87 -47.60
C LYS A 195 55.60 -30.98 -48.66
N MET A 196 55.36 -29.67 -48.63
CA MET A 196 56.01 -28.70 -49.52
C MET A 196 57.53 -28.67 -49.30
N PHE A 197 57.98 -28.71 -48.04
CA PHE A 197 59.40 -28.81 -47.73
C PHE A 197 60.04 -30.09 -48.30
N GLN A 198 59.37 -31.24 -48.17
CA GLN A 198 59.83 -32.51 -48.76
C GLN A 198 59.88 -32.45 -50.29
N LEU A 199 58.86 -31.88 -50.93
CA LEU A 199 58.82 -31.70 -52.38
C LEU A 199 59.91 -30.76 -52.88
N ASN A 200 60.16 -29.64 -52.20
CA ASN A 200 61.25 -28.74 -52.54
C ASN A 200 62.61 -29.45 -52.47
N ARG A 201 62.84 -30.25 -51.43
CA ARG A 201 64.06 -31.06 -51.31
C ARG A 201 64.19 -32.11 -52.41
N GLN A 202 63.07 -32.72 -52.83
CA GLN A 202 63.07 -33.63 -53.99
C GLN A 202 63.37 -32.90 -55.29
N ASN A 203 62.83 -31.70 -55.49
CA ASN A 203 63.10 -30.86 -56.65
C ASN A 203 64.58 -30.47 -56.74
N GLU A 204 65.18 -30.02 -55.63
CA GLU A 204 66.62 -29.74 -55.58
C GLU A 204 67.46 -30.95 -56.01
N LYS A 205 67.13 -32.15 -55.52
CA LYS A 205 67.80 -33.38 -55.92
C LYS A 205 67.63 -33.68 -57.42
N LEU A 206 66.42 -33.50 -57.95
CA LEU A 206 66.15 -33.69 -59.38
C LEU A 206 66.89 -32.66 -60.25
N GLU A 207 67.04 -31.41 -59.79
CA GLU A 207 67.85 -30.39 -60.45
C GLU A 207 69.33 -30.80 -60.51
N ASP A 208 69.88 -31.30 -59.41
CA ASP A 208 71.25 -31.84 -59.38
C ASP A 208 71.41 -33.04 -60.33
N ASP A 209 70.46 -33.97 -60.33
CA ASP A 209 70.45 -35.12 -61.23
C ASP A 209 70.36 -34.68 -62.71
N LEU A 210 69.55 -33.68 -63.03
CA LEU A 210 69.45 -33.08 -64.37
C LEU A 210 70.77 -32.42 -64.80
N LYS A 211 71.44 -31.72 -63.89
CA LYS A 211 72.75 -31.10 -64.14
C LYS A 211 73.82 -32.16 -64.42
N ASN A 212 73.82 -33.24 -63.64
CA ASN A 212 74.70 -34.39 -63.86
C ASN A 212 74.42 -35.07 -65.21
N MET A 213 73.16 -35.29 -65.55
CA MET A 213 72.76 -35.84 -66.86
C MET A 213 73.19 -34.94 -68.01
N SER A 214 73.08 -33.61 -67.84
CA SER A 214 73.56 -32.63 -68.82
C SER A 214 75.08 -32.72 -69.02
N MET A 215 75.87 -32.82 -67.94
CA MET A 215 77.32 -33.03 -68.03
C MET A 215 77.66 -34.34 -68.74
N PHE A 216 76.99 -35.44 -68.37
CA PHE A 216 77.17 -36.74 -69.01
C PHE A 216 76.85 -36.68 -70.50
N LYS A 217 75.79 -35.97 -70.89
CA LYS A 217 75.44 -35.75 -72.31
C LYS A 217 76.54 -35.01 -73.05
N VAL A 218 77.11 -33.96 -72.46
CA VAL A 218 78.24 -33.22 -73.05
C VAL A 218 79.47 -34.11 -73.21
N GLU A 219 79.79 -34.93 -72.22
CA GLU A 219 80.90 -35.89 -72.30
C GLU A 219 80.65 -36.97 -73.36
N TYR A 220 79.42 -37.47 -73.46
CA TYR A 220 79.01 -38.43 -74.49
C TYR A 220 79.09 -37.83 -75.90
N GLU A 221 78.65 -36.57 -76.09
CA GLU A 221 78.81 -35.84 -77.35
C GLU A 221 80.29 -35.62 -77.70
N ARG A 222 81.15 -35.32 -76.71
CA ARG A 222 82.61 -35.24 -76.92
C ARG A 222 83.21 -36.58 -77.31
N PHE A 223 82.80 -37.66 -76.65
CA PHE A 223 83.21 -39.02 -76.99
C PHE A 223 82.83 -39.38 -78.43
N ASN A 224 81.59 -39.10 -78.84
CA ASN A 224 81.15 -39.33 -80.22
C ASN A 224 81.95 -38.51 -81.24
N LYS A 225 82.28 -37.25 -80.95
CA LYS A 225 83.15 -36.45 -81.81
C LYS A 225 84.57 -37.02 -81.90
N LEU A 226 85.13 -37.52 -80.80
CA LEU A 226 86.44 -38.19 -80.81
C LEU A 226 86.40 -39.51 -81.58
N LYS A 227 85.29 -40.27 -81.47
CA LYS A 227 85.06 -41.48 -82.27
C LYS A 227 84.99 -41.17 -83.76
N GLU A 228 84.23 -40.15 -84.17
CA GLU A 228 84.21 -39.66 -85.55
C GLU A 228 85.59 -39.18 -86.02
N GLN A 229 86.37 -38.52 -85.15
CA GLN A 229 87.73 -38.11 -85.48
C GLN A 229 88.67 -39.30 -85.64
N LEU A 230 88.49 -40.36 -84.85
CA LEU A 230 89.24 -41.61 -84.97
C LEU A 230 88.85 -42.37 -86.25
N GLU A 231 87.56 -42.43 -86.60
CA GLU A 231 87.08 -43.00 -87.86
C GLU A 231 87.66 -42.21 -89.05
N ARG A 232 87.66 -40.87 -88.99
CA ARG A 232 88.31 -40.00 -90.00
C ARG A 232 89.84 -40.14 -90.02
N ALA A 233 90.49 -40.38 -88.88
CA ALA A 233 91.93 -40.64 -88.81
C ALA A 233 92.28 -42.04 -89.36
N SER A 234 91.38 -43.01 -89.18
CA SER A 234 91.43 -44.34 -89.80
C SER A 234 91.26 -44.25 -91.32
N GLU A 235 90.31 -43.45 -91.80
CA GLU A 235 90.14 -43.16 -93.23
C GLU A 235 91.36 -42.39 -93.79
N ASN A 236 91.94 -41.45 -93.05
CA ASN A 236 93.16 -40.74 -93.44
C ASN A 236 94.44 -41.61 -93.35
N ALA A 237 94.48 -42.63 -92.49
CA ALA A 237 95.56 -43.61 -92.42
C ALA A 237 95.50 -44.64 -93.57
N LEU A 238 94.31 -44.84 -94.16
CA LEU A 238 94.11 -45.63 -95.38
C LEU A 238 94.41 -44.85 -96.68
N LEU A 239 94.67 -43.54 -96.59
CA LEU A 239 94.87 -42.63 -97.72
C LEU A 239 96.24 -41.93 -97.68
N LEU A 240 97.29 -42.72 -97.41
CA LEU A 240 98.69 -42.36 -97.68
C LEU A 240 99.39 -43.49 -98.44
N ASN A 241 98.87 -43.77 -99.64
CA ASN A 241 99.63 -44.34 -100.73
C ASN A 241 99.25 -43.64 -102.04
N THR A 242 100.28 -43.12 -102.71
CA THR A 242 100.34 -42.58 -104.08
C THR A 242 99.65 -41.26 -104.43
N GLN A 243 100.46 -40.47 -105.14
CA GLN A 243 100.34 -39.09 -105.62
C GLN A 243 99.44 -38.92 -106.85
N ASP A 244 99.22 -37.63 -107.13
CA ASP A 244 99.03 -37.00 -108.45
C ASP A 244 97.66 -37.12 -109.13
N ASN A 245 97.12 -36.09 -109.78
CA ASN A 245 97.34 -34.65 -109.81
C ASN A 245 96.21 -34.07 -110.71
N GLN A 246 96.10 -32.74 -110.73
CA GLN A 246 95.47 -31.91 -111.79
C GLN A 246 93.96 -31.63 -111.66
N LEU A 247 93.59 -30.41 -111.24
CA LEU A 247 93.51 -29.14 -112.00
C LEU A 247 92.11 -29.03 -112.66
N THR A 248 91.39 -27.92 -112.72
CA THR A 248 91.37 -26.61 -112.05
C THR A 248 90.13 -25.95 -112.63
N ALA A 249 89.61 -24.99 -111.86
CA ALA A 249 89.04 -23.75 -112.35
C ALA A 249 87.73 -23.84 -113.14
N ILE A 250 86.71 -23.25 -112.51
CA ILE A 250 85.66 -22.36 -113.04
C ILE A 250 84.53 -22.51 -112.02
N ASN A 251 83.98 -21.52 -111.33
CA ASN A 251 84.14 -20.07 -111.27
C ASN A 251 83.40 -19.70 -109.98
N LYS A 252 84.00 -19.02 -109.00
CA LYS A 252 83.95 -17.55 -108.95
C LYS A 252 82.66 -16.97 -109.57
N LYS A 253 81.53 -17.19 -108.88
CA LYS A 253 80.70 -16.09 -108.41
C LYS A 253 80.60 -16.21 -106.90
N LEU A 254 81.42 -15.43 -106.19
CA LEU A 254 81.02 -14.11 -105.73
C LEU A 254 79.86 -14.24 -104.75
N LEU A 255 80.09 -14.09 -103.45
CA LEU A 255 80.46 -12.79 -102.85
C LEU A 255 79.40 -11.70 -103.11
N VAL A 256 78.17 -12.13 -103.34
CA VAL A 256 76.91 -11.38 -103.30
C VAL A 256 75.98 -12.36 -102.62
N GLU A 257 75.83 -12.48 -101.30
CA GLU A 257 75.60 -11.54 -100.22
C GLU A 257 75.71 -12.41 -98.96
N LYS A 258 76.60 -12.30 -97.96
CA LYS A 258 77.37 -11.23 -97.33
C LYS A 258 76.63 -9.91 -97.08
N GLN A 259 75.43 -9.70 -97.63
CA GLN A 259 74.73 -8.42 -97.56
C GLN A 259 73.31 -8.48 -96.99
N GLN A 260 72.85 -9.61 -96.44
CA GLN A 260 71.62 -9.65 -95.63
C GLN A 260 71.77 -10.41 -94.31
N LEU A 261 73.00 -10.41 -93.80
CA LEU A 261 73.27 -10.45 -92.36
C LEU A 261 73.28 -9.04 -91.72
N GLU A 262 73.06 -7.98 -92.50
CA GLU A 262 72.91 -6.60 -91.99
C GLU A 262 71.49 -6.28 -91.48
N GLU A 263 70.49 -7.12 -91.74
CA GLU A 263 69.17 -7.04 -91.08
C GLU A 263 69.06 -7.92 -89.82
N LYS A 264 70.18 -8.10 -89.12
CA LYS A 264 70.14 -8.51 -87.72
C LYS A 264 69.91 -7.36 -86.73
N PHE A 265 69.56 -6.13 -87.14
CA PHE A 265 69.65 -5.00 -86.20
C PHE A 265 68.50 -3.99 -86.07
N LYS A 266 67.41 -4.04 -86.84
CA LYS A 266 66.29 -3.08 -86.66
C LYS A 266 65.04 -3.59 -85.92
N GLU A 267 64.99 -4.86 -85.53
CA GLU A 267 63.97 -5.34 -84.57
C GLU A 267 64.57 -6.02 -83.33
N ARG A 268 65.77 -5.54 -82.95
CA ARG A 268 66.24 -5.54 -81.56
C ARG A 268 65.73 -4.31 -80.78
N GLU A 269 64.89 -3.48 -81.39
CA GLU A 269 64.29 -2.28 -80.81
C GLU A 269 62.80 -2.45 -80.47
N ASN A 270 62.33 -3.69 -80.33
CA ASN A 270 61.21 -3.98 -79.42
C ASN A 270 61.70 -4.74 -78.18
N ARG A 271 62.86 -4.30 -77.67
CA ARG A 271 63.14 -4.38 -76.23
C ARG A 271 62.27 -3.34 -75.53
N MET A 272 61.18 -3.78 -74.90
CA MET A 272 60.72 -3.35 -73.56
C MET A 272 59.30 -3.84 -73.26
N VAL A 273 59.03 -5.14 -73.25
CA VAL A 273 57.94 -5.66 -72.40
C VAL A 273 58.32 -7.06 -71.92
N GLU A 274 59.24 -7.09 -70.97
CA GLU A 274 59.38 -8.19 -70.01
C GLU A 274 58.27 -8.05 -68.96
N GLN A 275 57.01 -8.03 -69.43
CA GLN A 275 55.82 -8.35 -68.66
C GLN A 275 55.08 -9.42 -69.44
N GLN A 276 55.09 -10.64 -68.89
CA GLN A 276 54.02 -11.65 -68.94
C GLN A 276 54.62 -13.04 -68.98
N LYS A 277 55.07 -13.47 -67.79
CA LYS A 277 54.69 -14.76 -67.19
C LYS A 277 54.84 -14.64 -65.67
N GLY A 278 54.06 -13.71 -65.15
CA GLY A 278 53.67 -13.62 -63.73
C GLY A 278 52.15 -13.81 -63.60
N SER A 279 51.54 -14.67 -64.42
CA SER A 279 50.08 -14.91 -64.45
C SER A 279 49.64 -16.11 -63.58
N ALA A 280 50.42 -16.41 -62.55
CA ALA A 280 50.02 -17.34 -61.50
C ALA A 280 50.31 -16.75 -60.11
N THR A 281 51.36 -15.94 -59.97
CA THR A 281 51.67 -15.22 -58.73
C THR A 281 50.94 -13.89 -58.60
N LYS A 282 50.75 -13.08 -59.66
CA LYS A 282 49.93 -11.85 -59.55
C LYS A 282 48.44 -12.12 -59.42
N ASP A 283 47.91 -13.19 -60.01
CA ASP A 283 46.50 -13.57 -59.80
C ASP A 283 46.27 -14.20 -58.42
N LEU A 284 47.27 -14.89 -57.85
CA LEU A 284 47.22 -15.37 -56.48
C LEU A 284 47.34 -14.22 -55.48
N GLU A 285 48.30 -13.30 -55.66
CA GLU A 285 48.48 -12.10 -54.82
C GLU A 285 47.29 -11.14 -54.95
N LEU A 286 46.71 -10.97 -56.14
CA LEU A 286 45.50 -10.16 -56.34
C LEU A 286 44.27 -10.85 -55.73
N ARG A 287 44.15 -12.17 -55.81
CA ARG A 287 43.06 -12.93 -55.20
C ARG A 287 43.19 -12.99 -53.67
N GLU A 288 44.39 -13.13 -53.14
CA GLU A 288 44.69 -13.04 -51.70
C GLU A 288 44.48 -11.62 -51.19
N SER A 289 44.93 -10.61 -51.92
CA SER A 289 44.67 -9.19 -51.60
C SER A 289 43.18 -8.87 -51.65
N GLN A 290 42.43 -9.33 -52.66
CA GLN A 290 40.97 -9.17 -52.74
C GLN A 290 40.22 -9.93 -51.64
N ASN A 291 40.72 -11.10 -51.25
CA ASN A 291 40.14 -11.89 -50.16
C ASN A 291 40.40 -11.22 -48.81
N LEU A 292 41.61 -10.70 -48.59
CA LEU A 292 41.96 -9.89 -47.44
C LEU A 292 41.13 -8.60 -47.39
N ASN A 293 40.92 -7.94 -48.53
CA ASN A 293 40.09 -6.73 -48.61
C ASN A 293 38.61 -7.04 -48.33
N LYS A 294 38.10 -8.20 -48.76
CA LYS A 294 36.76 -8.69 -48.39
C LYS A 294 36.64 -9.02 -46.90
N GLN A 295 37.67 -9.61 -46.30
CA GLN A 295 37.70 -9.88 -44.87
C GLN A 295 37.77 -8.59 -44.06
N LEU A 296 38.62 -7.63 -44.46
CA LEU A 296 38.70 -6.30 -43.87
C LEU A 296 37.38 -5.55 -43.98
N MET A 297 36.70 -5.56 -45.13
CA MET A 297 35.37 -4.96 -45.27
C MET A 297 34.31 -5.61 -44.37
N LYS A 298 34.35 -6.94 -44.17
CA LYS A 298 33.47 -7.61 -43.20
C LYS A 298 33.77 -7.21 -41.76
N ILE A 299 35.05 -7.09 -41.41
CA ILE A 299 35.49 -6.64 -40.08
C ILE A 299 35.07 -5.20 -39.84
N ILE A 300 35.30 -4.30 -40.80
CA ILE A 300 34.87 -2.90 -40.75
C ILE A 300 33.35 -2.80 -40.58
N GLY A 301 32.57 -3.52 -41.39
CA GLY A 301 31.11 -3.53 -41.25
C GLY A 301 30.62 -4.09 -39.91
N SER A 302 31.34 -5.07 -39.33
CA SER A 302 31.02 -5.58 -37.99
C SER A 302 31.37 -4.59 -36.87
N LEU A 303 32.46 -3.83 -37.03
CA LEU A 303 32.89 -2.79 -36.10
C LEU A 303 31.95 -1.58 -36.15
N GLU A 304 31.52 -1.15 -37.34
CA GLU A 304 30.52 -0.10 -37.51
C GLU A 304 29.20 -0.46 -36.84
N LYS A 305 28.73 -1.70 -37.01
CA LYS A 305 27.51 -2.19 -36.38
C LYS A 305 27.62 -2.28 -34.86
N ASN A 306 28.79 -2.68 -34.33
CA ASN A 306 29.06 -2.68 -32.89
C ASN A 306 29.13 -1.25 -32.33
N LEU A 307 29.77 -0.32 -33.04
CA LEU A 307 29.80 1.10 -32.67
C LEU A 307 28.40 1.72 -32.65
N GLU A 308 27.54 1.37 -33.62
CA GLU A 308 26.15 1.83 -33.64
C GLU A 308 25.33 1.28 -32.48
N LEU A 309 25.54 0.01 -32.10
CA LEU A 309 24.91 -0.60 -30.92
C LEU A 309 25.40 0.04 -29.62
N GLN A 310 26.70 0.25 -29.46
CA GLN A 310 27.28 0.94 -28.30
C GLN A 310 26.75 2.38 -28.18
N ASN A 311 26.62 3.10 -29.29
CA ASN A 311 26.07 4.46 -29.28
C ASN A 311 24.59 4.47 -28.85
N LYS A 312 23.80 3.45 -29.24
CA LYS A 312 22.42 3.30 -28.77
C LYS A 312 22.35 2.98 -27.27
N GLU A 313 23.21 2.11 -26.76
CA GLU A 313 23.32 1.85 -25.31
C GLU A 313 23.71 3.10 -24.53
N ILE A 314 24.71 3.86 -25.00
CA ILE A 314 25.13 5.11 -24.37
C ILE A 314 23.98 6.11 -24.29
N TYR A 315 23.18 6.23 -25.37
CA TYR A 315 22.02 7.12 -25.39
C TYR A 315 20.96 6.71 -24.35
N VAL A 316 20.63 5.41 -24.27
CA VAL A 316 19.69 4.89 -23.27
C VAL A 316 20.22 5.10 -21.84
N HIS A 317 21.51 4.90 -21.61
CA HIS A 317 22.12 5.17 -20.30
C HIS A 317 22.08 6.66 -19.93
N GLN A 318 22.27 7.56 -20.89
CA GLN A 318 22.13 9.00 -20.66
C GLN A 318 20.69 9.39 -20.33
N GLU A 319 19.71 8.85 -21.04
CA GLU A 319 18.28 9.07 -20.77
C GLU A 319 17.88 8.56 -19.39
N ASN A 320 18.28 7.34 -19.03
CA ASN A 320 18.07 6.77 -17.70
C ASN A 320 18.76 7.61 -16.60
N SER A 321 19.95 8.14 -16.86
CA SER A 321 20.68 9.01 -15.93
C SER A 321 19.95 10.35 -15.69
N VAL A 322 19.31 10.91 -16.71
CA VAL A 322 18.47 12.11 -16.57
C VAL A 322 17.22 11.78 -15.77
N HIS A 323 16.57 10.65 -16.06
CA HIS A 323 15.37 10.22 -15.35
C HIS A 323 15.63 9.97 -13.85
N LEU A 324 16.69 9.22 -13.53
CA LEU A 324 17.13 8.98 -12.15
C LEU A 324 17.45 10.28 -11.40
N ARG A 325 18.06 11.27 -12.07
CA ARG A 325 18.32 12.59 -11.46
C ARG A 325 17.04 13.34 -11.14
N ALA A 326 16.04 13.29 -12.01
CA ALA A 326 14.73 13.90 -11.77
C ALA A 326 13.99 13.21 -10.61
N GLU A 327 14.05 11.88 -10.54
CA GLU A 327 13.43 11.09 -9.47
C GLU A 327 14.09 11.34 -8.11
N LEU A 328 15.43 11.42 -8.07
CA LEU A 328 16.18 11.84 -6.88
C LEU A 328 15.78 13.24 -6.41
N LEU A 329 15.55 14.17 -7.34
CA LEU A 329 15.14 15.53 -7.00
C LEU A 329 13.72 15.55 -6.40
N LYS A 330 12.82 14.72 -6.92
CA LYS A 330 11.47 14.53 -6.38
C LYS A 330 11.50 13.95 -4.97
N ILE A 331 12.30 12.91 -4.73
CA ILE A 331 12.46 12.28 -3.41
C ILE A 331 13.03 13.28 -2.40
N LYS A 332 14.02 14.11 -2.79
CA LYS A 332 14.55 15.17 -1.92
C LYS A 332 13.48 16.17 -1.51
N LEU A 333 12.65 16.61 -2.46
CA LEU A 333 11.55 17.54 -2.19
C LEU A 333 10.50 16.95 -1.25
N GLU A 334 10.20 15.66 -1.42
CA GLU A 334 9.27 14.93 -0.56
C GLU A 334 9.82 14.76 0.86
N ASN A 335 11.12 14.45 1.00
CA ASN A 335 11.81 14.41 2.30
C ASN A 335 11.81 15.77 3.01
N GLU A 336 12.09 16.87 2.31
CA GLU A 336 12.01 18.22 2.89
C GLU A 336 10.59 18.55 3.38
N ASN A 337 9.56 18.05 2.69
CA ASN A 337 8.17 18.26 3.08
C ASN A 337 7.80 17.43 4.33
N LEU A 338 8.25 16.17 4.39
CA LEU A 338 8.09 15.30 5.57
C LEU A 338 8.82 15.86 6.79
N GLU A 339 10.01 16.44 6.60
CA GLU A 339 10.76 17.07 7.69
C GLU A 339 10.01 18.30 8.25
N LYS A 340 9.42 19.13 7.38
CA LYS A 340 8.54 20.24 7.81
C LYS A 340 7.33 19.74 8.60
N GLN A 341 6.65 18.70 8.13
CA GLN A 341 5.51 18.11 8.84
C GLN A 341 5.93 17.54 10.20
N THR A 342 7.07 16.87 10.27
CA THR A 342 7.63 16.32 11.51
C THR A 342 7.93 17.41 12.52
N ASN A 343 8.56 18.50 12.09
CA ASN A 343 8.84 19.65 12.95
C ASN A 343 7.55 20.31 13.47
N GLN A 344 6.50 20.39 12.63
CA GLN A 344 5.20 20.93 13.03
C GLN A 344 4.50 20.04 14.08
N LEU A 345 4.50 18.73 13.87
CA LEU A 345 3.97 17.75 14.84
C LEU A 345 4.73 17.80 16.18
N GLN A 346 6.06 17.88 16.14
CA GLN A 346 6.85 18.01 17.37
C GLN A 346 6.53 19.31 18.12
N SER A 347 6.31 20.41 17.42
CA SER A 347 5.87 21.67 18.04
C SER A 347 4.51 21.53 18.72
N GLN A 348 3.55 20.85 18.07
CA GLN A 348 2.24 20.59 18.64
C GLN A 348 2.30 19.69 19.87
N CYS A 349 3.11 18.63 19.84
CA CYS A 349 3.33 17.77 21.00
C CYS A 349 3.88 18.54 22.20
N ARG A 350 4.91 19.39 21.99
CA ARG A 350 5.45 20.24 23.07
C ARG A 350 4.41 21.20 23.64
N GLN A 351 3.54 21.74 22.79
CA GLN A 351 2.46 22.62 23.23
C GLN A 351 1.42 21.87 24.07
N LEU A 352 1.01 20.67 23.65
CA LEU A 352 0.10 19.82 24.43
C LEU A 352 0.73 19.36 25.75
N GLU A 353 2.01 19.02 25.78
CA GLU A 353 2.75 18.70 27.01
C GLU A 353 2.79 19.90 27.97
N TYR A 354 2.99 21.11 27.45
CA TYR A 354 2.95 22.33 28.24
C TYR A 354 1.55 22.58 28.83
N GLU A 355 0.48 22.41 28.04
CA GLU A 355 -0.91 22.52 28.51
C GLU A 355 -1.27 21.45 29.55
N LEU A 356 -0.77 20.22 29.37
CA LEU A 356 -0.96 19.13 30.32
C LEU A 356 -0.29 19.46 31.66
N ASN A 357 0.95 19.94 31.64
CA ASN A 357 1.67 20.33 32.85
C ASN A 357 1.00 21.51 33.56
N GLN A 358 0.54 22.53 32.83
CA GLN A 358 -0.23 23.62 33.44
C GLN A 358 -1.52 23.13 34.13
N ARG A 359 -2.24 22.19 33.52
CA ARG A 359 -3.43 21.59 34.14
C ARG A 359 -3.07 20.74 35.36
N SER A 360 -1.95 20.03 35.33
CA SER A 360 -1.44 19.27 36.48
C SER A 360 -1.13 20.19 37.66
N ASP A 361 -0.40 21.29 37.42
CA ASP A 361 -0.03 22.27 38.45
C ASP A 361 -1.25 22.94 39.08
N LEU A 362 -2.28 23.28 38.27
CA LEU A 362 -3.55 23.81 38.78
C LEU A 362 -4.30 22.80 39.66
N THR A 363 -4.18 21.51 39.35
CA THR A 363 -4.80 20.43 40.13
C THR A 363 -4.07 20.23 41.46
N GLU A 364 -2.75 20.37 41.48
CA GLU A 364 -1.92 20.24 42.68
C GLU A 364 -2.09 21.43 43.64
N ILE A 365 -2.18 22.66 43.12
CA ILE A 365 -2.47 23.87 43.90
C ILE A 365 -3.89 23.84 44.50
N GLY A 366 -4.86 23.26 43.80
CA GLY A 366 -6.24 23.07 44.28
C GLY A 366 -6.37 22.09 45.45
N VAL A 367 -5.42 21.16 45.61
CA VAL A 367 -5.37 20.20 46.72
C VAL A 367 -4.63 20.80 47.93
N ALA A 368 -3.60 21.63 47.71
CA ALA A 368 -2.79 22.20 48.79
C ALA A 368 -3.43 23.39 49.53
N THR A 369 -4.49 24.01 49.00
CA THR A 369 -5.08 25.25 49.55
C THR A 369 -6.40 25.06 50.33
N ARG A 370 -6.88 23.82 50.53
CA ARG A 370 -8.04 23.58 51.42
C ARG A 370 -7.64 23.64 52.88
N SER A 371 -7.69 24.85 53.44
CA SER A 371 -7.72 25.08 54.89
C SER A 371 -9.02 24.50 55.49
N PRO A 372 -8.96 23.75 56.60
CA PRO A 372 -10.11 23.08 57.19
C PRO A 372 -10.82 24.01 58.18
N ASP A 373 -11.44 25.09 57.72
CA ASP A 373 -12.42 25.83 58.52
C ASP A 373 -13.21 26.81 57.65
N SER A 374 -14.36 26.39 57.16
CA SER A 374 -15.52 27.27 57.01
C SER A 374 -16.78 26.46 56.76
N ASN A 375 -17.60 26.41 57.81
CA ASN A 375 -19.01 26.07 57.77
C ASN A 375 -19.74 26.89 56.70
N ILE A 376 -20.21 26.22 55.65
CA ILE A 376 -21.41 26.64 54.93
C ILE A 376 -22.31 25.41 54.80
N LYS A 377 -23.37 25.38 55.61
CA LYS A 377 -24.50 24.47 55.43
C LYS A 377 -25.13 24.76 54.07
N SER A 378 -24.85 23.93 53.07
CA SER A 378 -25.62 23.82 51.83
C SER A 378 -26.62 22.67 51.98
N PRO A 379 -27.91 22.84 51.62
CA PRO A 379 -28.95 21.86 51.87
C PRO A 379 -29.04 20.79 50.77
N ASN A 380 -27.92 20.32 50.25
CA ASN A 380 -27.85 19.15 49.38
C ASN A 380 -26.72 18.27 49.88
N ASP A 381 -27.07 17.09 50.41
CA ASP A 381 -26.15 16.14 51.02
C ASP A 381 -25.15 15.62 49.96
N PRO A 382 -23.89 16.12 49.92
CA PRO A 382 -22.93 15.80 48.85
C PRO A 382 -22.48 14.34 48.92
N SER A 383 -22.81 13.64 50.01
CA SER A 383 -22.40 12.27 50.32
C SER A 383 -23.02 11.22 49.39
N MET A 384 -24.25 11.43 48.92
CA MET A 384 -24.94 10.49 48.03
C MET A 384 -24.42 10.59 46.59
N GLU A 385 -24.20 11.80 46.10
CA GLU A 385 -23.70 12.06 44.75
C GLU A 385 -22.23 11.62 44.61
N THR A 386 -21.41 11.88 45.63
CA THR A 386 -20.02 11.37 45.67
C THR A 386 -19.95 9.85 45.81
N LYS A 387 -20.89 9.21 46.53
CA LYS A 387 -20.99 7.74 46.55
C LYS A 387 -21.39 7.17 45.20
N LEU A 388 -22.38 7.77 44.53
CA LEU A 388 -22.83 7.35 43.21
C LEU A 388 -21.70 7.45 42.17
N LEU A 389 -20.95 8.56 42.18
CA LEU A 389 -19.78 8.76 41.34
C LEU A 389 -18.64 7.78 41.67
N ALA A 390 -18.40 7.49 42.95
CA ALA A 390 -17.39 6.51 43.36
C ALA A 390 -17.77 5.07 42.96
N ASP A 391 -19.06 4.72 43.00
CA ASP A 391 -19.57 3.43 42.59
C ASP A 391 -19.55 3.28 41.06
N GLN A 392 -19.89 4.34 40.32
CA GLN A 392 -19.70 4.38 38.86
C GLN A 392 -18.23 4.25 38.46
N LEU A 393 -17.32 4.92 39.17
CA LEU A 393 -15.88 4.81 38.91
C LEU A 393 -15.38 3.37 39.18
N LYS A 394 -15.85 2.72 40.26
CA LYS A 394 -15.53 1.32 40.52
C LYS A 394 -16.04 0.40 39.42
N GLN A 395 -17.27 0.60 38.96
CA GLN A 395 -17.87 -0.17 37.85
C GLN A 395 -17.00 -0.03 36.59
N THR A 396 -16.65 1.20 36.20
CA THR A 396 -15.82 1.47 35.01
C THR A 396 -14.41 0.88 35.14
N LEU A 397 -13.82 0.89 36.34
CA LEU A 397 -12.51 0.27 36.58
C LEU A 397 -12.55 -1.26 36.49
N VAL A 398 -13.65 -1.89 36.91
CA VAL A 398 -13.86 -3.34 36.74
C VAL A 398 -14.06 -3.69 35.27
N GLU A 399 -14.90 -2.95 34.55
CA GLU A 399 -15.11 -3.14 33.11
C GLU A 399 -13.80 -2.97 32.32
N ARG A 400 -13.00 -1.95 32.66
CA ARG A 400 -11.68 -1.73 32.08
C ARG A 400 -10.72 -2.90 32.34
N ARG A 401 -10.77 -3.49 33.54
CA ARG A 401 -9.95 -4.66 33.87
C ARG A 401 -10.35 -5.87 33.02
N CYS A 402 -11.64 -6.15 32.89
CA CYS A 402 -12.13 -7.25 32.06
C CYS A 402 -11.77 -7.07 30.58
N LEU A 403 -11.82 -5.83 30.06
CA LEU A 403 -11.40 -5.54 28.68
C LEU A 403 -9.90 -5.76 28.47
N LEU A 404 -9.05 -5.40 29.45
CA LEU A 404 -7.61 -5.64 29.37
C LEU A 404 -7.26 -7.13 29.46
N GLU A 405 -7.95 -7.90 30.30
CA GLU A 405 -7.82 -9.36 30.34
C GLU A 405 -8.23 -9.99 29.01
N TYR A 406 -9.37 -9.58 28.44
CA TYR A 406 -9.81 -10.05 27.13
C TYR A 406 -8.81 -9.70 26.01
N GLN A 407 -8.22 -8.51 26.05
CA GLN A 407 -7.19 -8.12 25.08
C GLN A 407 -5.93 -9.00 25.21
N SER A 408 -5.51 -9.32 26.44
CA SER A 408 -4.40 -10.25 26.70
C SER A 408 -4.69 -11.67 26.16
N ASP A 409 -5.91 -12.17 26.37
CA ASP A 409 -6.34 -13.48 25.85
C ASP A 409 -6.40 -13.51 24.32
N LEU A 410 -6.80 -12.40 23.70
CA LEU A 410 -6.78 -12.26 22.25
C LEU A 410 -5.34 -12.25 21.70
N GLU A 411 -4.43 -11.52 22.34
CA GLU A 411 -3.01 -11.48 21.94
C GLU A 411 -2.33 -12.84 22.08
N THR A 412 -2.62 -13.59 23.14
CA THR A 412 -2.10 -14.95 23.31
C THR A 412 -2.64 -15.89 22.24
N THR A 413 -3.94 -15.80 21.92
CA THR A 413 -4.57 -16.58 20.85
C THR A 413 -3.96 -16.27 19.48
N LEU A 414 -3.77 -14.99 19.16
CA LEU A 414 -3.12 -14.55 17.91
C LEU A 414 -1.68 -15.04 17.81
N LYS A 415 -0.91 -15.02 18.91
CA LYS A 415 0.45 -15.59 18.95
C LYS A 415 0.45 -17.10 18.69
N ILE A 416 -0.52 -17.83 19.22
CA ILE A 416 -0.66 -19.27 18.96
C ILE A 416 -0.98 -19.52 17.48
N GLN A 417 -1.93 -18.77 16.91
CA GLN A 417 -2.31 -18.89 15.50
C GLN A 417 -1.14 -18.52 14.56
N ALA A 418 -0.38 -17.48 14.89
CA ALA A 418 0.82 -17.10 14.14
C ALA A 418 1.87 -18.22 14.12
N LYS A 419 2.13 -18.86 15.27
CA LYS A 419 3.03 -20.02 15.35
C LYS A 419 2.53 -21.22 14.55
N GLN A 420 1.22 -21.46 14.54
CA GLN A 420 0.63 -22.54 13.75
C GLN A 420 0.81 -22.27 12.25
N LEU A 421 0.59 -21.03 11.81
CA LEU A 421 0.83 -20.61 10.42
C LEU A 421 2.30 -20.72 10.02
N GLU A 422 3.24 -20.29 10.87
CA GLU A 422 4.67 -20.48 10.63
C GLU A 422 5.05 -21.96 10.50
N THR A 423 4.43 -22.82 11.31
CA THR A 423 4.69 -24.28 11.27
C THR A 423 4.14 -24.89 9.98
N LEU A 424 2.94 -24.47 9.55
CA LEU A 424 2.35 -24.89 8.28
C LEU A 424 3.14 -24.38 7.08
N GLN A 425 3.59 -23.13 7.11
CA GLN A 425 4.43 -22.54 6.08
C GLN A 425 5.76 -23.30 5.96
N ARG A 426 6.41 -23.60 7.09
CA ARG A 426 7.63 -24.42 7.10
C ARG A 426 7.39 -25.84 6.59
N GLY A 427 6.24 -26.43 6.91
CA GLY A 427 5.83 -27.73 6.39
C GLY A 427 5.65 -27.72 4.86
N LEU A 428 5.04 -26.67 4.32
CA LEU A 428 4.87 -26.46 2.88
C LEU A 428 6.22 -26.20 2.18
N GLU A 429 7.09 -25.37 2.76
CA GLU A 429 8.44 -25.12 2.24
C GLU A 429 9.28 -26.40 2.22
N ASN A 430 9.19 -27.24 3.27
CA ASN A 430 9.86 -28.53 3.31
C ASN A 430 9.31 -29.52 2.27
N GLN A 431 7.99 -29.55 2.02
CA GLN A 431 7.40 -30.33 0.93
C GLN A 431 7.82 -29.82 -0.46
N GLU A 432 7.98 -28.51 -0.63
CA GLU A 432 8.46 -27.92 -1.88
C GLU A 432 9.95 -28.26 -2.13
N HIS A 433 10.74 -28.38 -1.06
CA HIS A 433 12.12 -28.86 -1.13
C HIS A 433 12.21 -30.38 -1.38
N GLU A 434 11.34 -31.20 -0.78
CA GLU A 434 11.29 -32.65 -1.04
C GLU A 434 10.78 -32.97 -2.46
N THR A 435 9.83 -32.22 -2.99
CA THR A 435 9.34 -32.38 -4.38
C THR A 435 10.33 -31.88 -5.43
N LYS A 436 11.19 -30.91 -5.09
CA LYS A 436 12.35 -30.51 -5.92
C LYS A 436 13.54 -31.48 -5.78
N GLY A 437 13.70 -32.14 -4.64
CA GLY A 437 14.77 -33.13 -4.39
C GLY A 437 14.50 -34.51 -4.99
N THR A 438 13.24 -34.94 -5.05
CA THR A 438 12.84 -36.26 -5.59
C THR A 438 12.72 -36.30 -7.11
N ARG A 439 12.64 -35.15 -7.79
CA ARG A 439 12.57 -35.11 -9.28
C ARG A 439 13.89 -35.45 -9.98
N SER A 440 14.99 -35.60 -9.24
CA SER A 440 16.33 -35.88 -9.79
C SER A 440 16.84 -37.30 -9.52
N LYS A 441 16.14 -38.13 -8.74
CA LYS A 441 16.49 -39.55 -8.52
C LYS A 441 15.26 -40.39 -8.20
N GLU A 442 14.63 -40.94 -9.22
CA GLU A 442 14.09 -42.32 -9.22
C GLU A 442 13.44 -42.63 -10.57
N GLN A 443 14.26 -43.15 -11.48
CA GLN A 443 13.81 -44.16 -12.43
C GLN A 443 14.06 -45.53 -11.77
N ALA A 444 13.05 -46.39 -11.88
CA ALA A 444 13.04 -47.82 -11.57
C ALA A 444 12.94 -48.21 -10.07
N SER A 445 11.72 -48.51 -9.62
CA SER A 445 11.33 -49.89 -9.29
C SER A 445 9.88 -50.00 -8.79
N ASP A 446 9.15 -50.88 -9.46
CA ASP A 446 8.22 -51.87 -8.93
C ASP A 446 6.91 -51.51 -8.20
N ASN A 447 5.90 -52.27 -8.60
CA ASN A 447 4.57 -52.37 -8.02
C ASN A 447 4.64 -52.85 -6.56
N ARG A 448 3.96 -52.14 -5.65
CA ARG A 448 2.88 -52.72 -4.81
C ARG A 448 2.36 -51.76 -3.73
N TYR A 449 1.05 -51.86 -3.53
CA TYR A 449 0.29 -51.63 -2.30
C TYR A 449 -0.16 -50.20 -1.92
N LYS A 450 -1.49 -50.07 -2.04
CA LYS A 450 -2.48 -49.51 -1.09
C LYS A 450 -2.48 -48.00 -0.84
N ALA A 451 -3.51 -47.37 -1.40
CA ALA A 451 -4.16 -46.20 -0.82
C ALA A 451 -4.58 -46.45 0.64
N PRO A 452 -4.39 -45.46 1.53
CA PRO A 452 -5.24 -45.31 2.70
C PRO A 452 -6.04 -44.01 2.64
N LEU A 453 -7.36 -44.21 2.62
CA LEU A 453 -8.37 -43.55 3.46
C LEU A 453 -8.46 -42.02 3.42
N SER A 454 -9.51 -41.58 2.72
CA SER A 454 -10.23 -40.34 2.97
C SER A 454 -10.53 -40.17 4.46
N LEU A 455 -9.93 -39.17 5.11
CA LEU A 455 -10.45 -38.63 6.36
C LEU A 455 -11.65 -37.75 6.02
N GLN A 456 -12.84 -38.34 6.14
CA GLN A 456 -14.05 -37.60 6.50
C GLN A 456 -13.78 -36.89 7.82
N SER A 457 -13.77 -35.56 7.80
CA SER A 457 -13.95 -34.77 9.01
C SER A 457 -15.39 -34.26 9.03
N THR A 458 -16.20 -34.94 9.84
CA THR A 458 -17.49 -34.47 10.30
C THR A 458 -17.25 -33.30 11.24
N PHE A 459 -17.58 -32.08 10.81
CA PHE A 459 -17.91 -30.99 11.72
C PHE A 459 -19.31 -30.51 11.37
N SER A 460 -20.28 -31.05 12.11
CA SER A 460 -21.63 -30.50 12.19
C SER A 460 -21.57 -29.22 12.99
N VAL A 461 -22.01 -28.11 12.40
CA VAL A 461 -22.50 -26.95 13.16
C VAL A 461 -23.96 -26.79 12.78
N GLU A 462 -24.82 -27.21 13.70
CA GLU A 462 -26.23 -26.86 13.72
C GLU A 462 -26.33 -25.33 13.79
N THR A 463 -26.95 -24.73 12.78
CA THR A 463 -27.55 -23.40 12.90
C THR A 463 -29.01 -23.55 12.51
N ASP A 464 -29.87 -23.45 13.52
CA ASP A 464 -31.32 -23.35 13.37
C ASP A 464 -31.64 -22.10 12.55
N ALA A 465 -31.98 -22.31 11.28
CA ALA A 465 -32.57 -21.30 10.41
C ALA A 465 -34.08 -21.51 10.36
N SER A 466 -34.79 -20.92 11.33
CA SER A 466 -36.25 -20.72 11.28
C SER A 466 -36.55 -19.23 11.14
N ASN A 467 -36.68 -18.76 9.91
CA ASN A 467 -37.90 -18.08 9.46
C ASN A 467 -37.84 -17.76 7.97
N GLN A 468 -38.76 -18.39 7.24
CA GLN A 468 -39.21 -18.07 5.88
C GLN A 468 -39.86 -16.67 5.90
N HIS A 469 -39.78 -15.84 4.85
CA HIS A 469 -40.57 -15.94 3.61
C HIS A 469 -40.19 -14.84 2.58
N PRO A 470 -40.71 -14.83 1.32
CA PRO A 470 -39.86 -14.92 0.12
C PRO A 470 -40.11 -13.77 -0.91
N ILE A 471 -39.78 -14.04 -2.20
CA ILE A 471 -40.16 -13.33 -3.46
C ILE A 471 -38.99 -12.47 -4.02
N ALA A 472 -38.53 -12.52 -5.27
CA ALA A 472 -38.96 -13.18 -6.51
C ALA A 472 -37.73 -13.55 -7.37
N LYS A 473 -37.88 -14.66 -8.11
CA LYS A 473 -37.09 -15.00 -9.29
C LYS A 473 -37.42 -14.03 -10.44
N THR A 474 -36.40 -13.58 -11.15
CA THR A 474 -36.50 -13.45 -12.62
C THR A 474 -35.15 -13.77 -13.26
N ARG A 475 -35.19 -14.78 -14.13
CA ARG A 475 -34.10 -15.28 -14.96
C ARG A 475 -34.59 -15.09 -16.41
N LYS A 476 -33.81 -14.46 -17.27
CA LYS A 476 -33.83 -14.59 -18.75
C LYS A 476 -32.60 -13.83 -19.30
N THR A 477 -31.50 -14.55 -19.60
CA THR A 477 -31.09 -15.08 -20.92
C THR A 477 -30.66 -14.02 -21.94
N ILE A 478 -29.33 -13.94 -22.09
CA ILE A 478 -28.52 -13.96 -23.32
C ILE A 478 -29.27 -13.69 -24.64
N GLY A 479 -28.80 -12.69 -25.38
CA GLY A 479 -29.05 -12.51 -26.81
C GLY A 479 -27.90 -11.72 -27.45
N ALA A 480 -26.97 -12.44 -28.08
CA ALA A 480 -25.96 -11.88 -28.95
C ALA A 480 -26.59 -11.42 -30.29
N LYS A 481 -26.18 -10.25 -30.80
CA LYS A 481 -26.02 -10.00 -32.23
C LYS A 481 -25.15 -8.77 -32.49
N ALA A 482 -24.16 -8.99 -33.34
CA ALA A 482 -23.18 -8.04 -33.82
C ALA A 482 -23.70 -7.20 -35.00
N LEU A 483 -22.89 -6.17 -35.33
CA LEU A 483 -22.70 -5.48 -36.63
C LEU A 483 -23.62 -4.31 -37.02
N ALA A 484 -23.03 -3.09 -36.98
CA ALA A 484 -22.84 -2.16 -38.11
C ALA A 484 -22.20 -0.85 -37.56
N LEU A 485 -20.89 -0.60 -37.74
CA LEU A 485 -20.29 0.25 -38.77
C LEU A 485 -20.98 1.61 -38.99
N HIS A 486 -20.32 2.69 -38.55
CA HIS A 486 -20.10 3.99 -39.24
C HIS A 486 -19.29 4.92 -38.30
N THR A 487 -17.97 5.01 -38.38
CA THR A 487 -17.17 6.03 -39.11
C THR A 487 -17.71 7.46 -39.16
N THR A 488 -17.09 8.35 -38.38
CA THR A 488 -16.77 9.78 -38.60
C THR A 488 -15.74 10.11 -37.51
N ARG A 489 -14.43 10.33 -37.72
CA ARG A 489 -13.62 11.12 -38.65
C ARG A 489 -13.95 12.62 -38.65
N THR A 490 -13.35 13.33 -37.70
CA THR A 490 -12.92 14.73 -37.86
C THR A 490 -11.54 14.89 -37.23
N ASN A 491 -10.53 14.90 -38.10
CA ASN A 491 -9.28 15.61 -37.84
C ASN A 491 -9.59 17.10 -37.98
N GLU A 492 -9.20 17.94 -37.02
CA GLU A 492 -8.69 19.26 -37.34
C GLU A 492 -7.38 19.49 -36.59
N TYR A 493 -6.41 19.91 -37.40
CA TYR A 493 -5.02 20.16 -37.10
C TYR A 493 -4.85 21.55 -36.45
N LEU A 494 -3.78 21.66 -35.66
CA LEU A 494 -2.83 22.79 -35.57
C LEU A 494 -3.36 24.21 -35.87
N LEU A 495 -3.14 25.11 -34.91
CA LEU A 495 -2.33 26.32 -35.11
C LEU A 495 -1.96 26.90 -33.74
N GLY A 496 -0.65 27.02 -33.48
CA GLY A 496 -0.10 27.86 -32.41
C GLY A 496 -0.30 29.36 -32.72
N PRO A 497 0.14 30.26 -31.84
CA PRO A 497 1.53 30.34 -31.34
C PRO A 497 1.74 29.89 -29.89
#